data_AF-A0A9W6S6V4-F1
#
_entry.id   AF-A0A9W6S6V4-F1
#
_cell.length_a   1.000
_cell.length_b   1.000
_cell.length_c   1.000
_cell.angle_alpha   90.00
_cell.angle_beta   90.00
_cell.angle_gamma   90.00
#
_symmetry.space_group_name_H-M   'P 1'
#
loop_
_entity.id
_entity.type
_entity.pdbx_description
1 polymer ?
#
loop_
_entity_poly.entity_id
_entity_poly.type
_entity_poly.pdbx_seq_one_letter_code
_entity_poly.pdbx_strand_id
1 'polypeptide(L)'
;MLLGVRTTTIARWARDGLIKPAVRTPGGHRRYRRGEVVALRDAGVVERQGFERDAARLYDQGWPIRRVAQEFGVSYGLMRRILRKQAALRDRGGKAR
;
A
#
# COMPACT_ATOMS: atom_id res chain seq x y z
N MET A 1 19.53 -4.87 3.59
CA MET A 1 18.43 -4.57 2.63
C MET A 1 18.80 -3.32 1.86
N LEU A 2 19.03 -3.40 0.55
CA LEU A 2 19.54 -2.27 -0.25
C LEU A 2 18.43 -1.39 -0.88
N LEU A 3 17.19 -1.90 -1.01
CA LEU A 3 16.11 -1.22 -1.75
C LEU A 3 14.83 -0.99 -0.93
N GLY A 4 14.85 -1.26 0.38
CA GLY A 4 13.66 -1.18 1.24
C GLY A 4 12.60 -2.26 0.96
N VAL A 5 12.92 -3.27 0.15
CA VAL A 5 12.04 -4.40 -0.18
C VAL A 5 12.58 -5.68 0.46
N ARG A 6 11.71 -6.48 1.08
CA ARG A 6 12.07 -7.80 1.62
C ARG A 6 12.33 -8.78 0.48
N THR A 7 13.29 -9.68 0.64
CA THR A 7 13.58 -10.75 -0.32
C THR A 7 12.36 -11.62 -0.58
N THR A 8 11.54 -11.86 0.44
CA THR A 8 10.26 -12.58 0.35
C THR A 8 9.24 -11.84 -0.53
N THR A 9 9.22 -10.51 -0.52
CA THR A 9 8.38 -9.70 -1.41
C THR A 9 8.82 -9.86 -2.86
N ILE A 10 10.12 -9.82 -3.13
CA ILE A 10 10.67 -10.05 -4.49
C ILE A 10 10.34 -11.47 -4.97
N ALA A 11 10.50 -12.47 -4.09
CA ALA A 11 10.15 -13.85 -4.41
C ALA A 11 8.65 -14.03 -4.68
N ARG A 12 7.78 -13.29 -3.96
CA ARG A 12 6.34 -13.27 -4.22
C ARG A 12 6.04 -12.65 -5.57
N TRP A 13 6.56 -11.45 -5.86
CA TRP A 13 6.39 -10.80 -7.16
C TRP A 13 6.86 -11.69 -8.32
N ALA A 14 7.93 -12.46 -8.14
CA ALA A 14 8.40 -13.39 -9.16
C ALA A 14 7.47 -14.61 -9.34
N ARG A 15 6.83 -15.09 -8.26
CA ARG A 15 5.81 -16.15 -8.33
C ARG A 15 4.51 -15.66 -8.97
N ASP A 16 4.13 -14.42 -8.64
CA ASP A 16 2.93 -13.76 -9.17
C ASP A 16 3.15 -13.26 -10.63
N GLY A 17 4.35 -13.43 -11.19
CA GLY A 17 4.67 -13.03 -12.57
C GLY A 17 4.91 -11.53 -12.78
N LEU A 18 4.89 -10.73 -11.70
CA LEU A 18 5.04 -9.26 -11.73
C LEU A 18 6.47 -8.81 -12.05
N ILE A 19 7.47 -9.63 -11.77
CA ILE A 19 8.88 -9.35 -12.12
C ILE A 19 9.58 -10.60 -12.64
N LYS A 20 10.37 -10.45 -13.71
CA LYS A 20 11.18 -11.55 -14.26
C LYS A 20 12.65 -11.37 -13.85
N PRO A 21 13.35 -12.45 -13.49
CA PRO A 21 14.78 -12.36 -13.23
C PRO A 21 15.52 -12.05 -14.54
N ALA A 22 16.41 -11.06 -14.50
CA ALA A 22 17.26 -10.72 -15.64
C ALA A 22 18.33 -11.79 -15.88
N VAL A 23 18.82 -12.42 -14.81
CA VAL A 23 19.81 -13.51 -14.88
C VAL A 23 19.48 -14.55 -13.83
N ARG A 24 19.57 -15.83 -14.22
CA ARG A 24 19.67 -16.96 -13.30
C ARG A 24 21.12 -17.39 -13.23
N THR A 25 21.70 -17.42 -12.03
CA THR A 25 23.06 -17.93 -11.84
C THR A 25 23.05 -19.45 -11.98
N PRO A 26 24.19 -20.09 -12.32
CA PRO A 26 24.30 -21.56 -12.34
C PRO A 26 23.85 -22.23 -11.03
N GLY A 27 24.08 -21.58 -9.88
CA GLY A 27 23.61 -22.04 -8.56
C GLY A 27 22.12 -21.75 -8.26
N GLY A 28 21.30 -21.35 -9.24
CA GLY A 28 19.85 -21.16 -9.08
C GLY A 28 19.39 -19.82 -8.49
N HIS A 29 20.30 -18.93 -8.05
CA HIS A 29 19.94 -17.59 -7.60
C HIS A 29 19.38 -16.71 -8.73
N ARG A 30 18.42 -15.87 -8.37
CA ARG A 30 17.76 -14.93 -9.27
C ARG A 30 18.31 -13.52 -9.07
N ARG A 31 18.80 -12.90 -10.15
CA ARG A 31 19.20 -11.49 -10.19
C ARG A 31 18.12 -10.68 -10.89
N TYR A 32 17.72 -9.57 -10.28
CA TYR A 32 16.66 -8.69 -10.77
C TYR A 32 17.26 -7.33 -11.11
N ARG A 33 16.71 -6.63 -12.12
CA ARG A 33 17.13 -5.26 -12.38
C ARG A 33 16.65 -4.37 -11.25
N ARG A 34 17.53 -3.49 -10.77
CA ARG A 34 17.20 -2.51 -9.73
C ARG A 34 15.98 -1.68 -10.12
N GLY A 35 15.91 -1.21 -11.37
CA GLY A 35 14.81 -0.39 -11.87
C GLY A 35 13.45 -1.07 -11.75
N GLU A 36 13.35 -2.36 -12.10
CA GLU A 36 12.09 -3.12 -12.00
C GLU A 36 11.64 -3.30 -10.54
N VAL A 37 12.58 -3.60 -9.64
CA VAL A 37 12.29 -3.74 -8.21
C VAL A 37 11.82 -2.41 -7.61
N VAL A 38 12.45 -1.29 -8.01
CA VAL A 38 12.06 0.06 -7.58
C VAL A 38 10.69 0.43 -8.15
N ALA A 39 10.44 0.18 -9.43
CA ALA A 39 9.16 0.48 -10.07
C ALA A 39 7.99 -0.25 -9.39
N LEU A 40 8.13 -1.54 -9.10
CA LEU A 40 7.08 -2.30 -8.41
C LEU A 40 6.88 -1.86 -6.96
N ARG A 41 7.96 -1.51 -6.26
CA ARG A 41 7.87 -0.93 -4.92
C ARG A 41 7.08 0.38 -4.97
N ASP A 42 7.43 1.26 -5.90
CA ASP A 42 6.86 2.59 -6.01
C ASP A 42 5.40 2.52 -6.48
N ALA A 43 5.07 1.63 -7.41
CA ALA A 43 3.70 1.32 -7.79
C ALA A 43 2.86 0.89 -6.58
N GLY A 44 3.33 -0.06 -5.77
CA GLY A 44 2.62 -0.49 -4.56
C GLY A 44 2.52 0.61 -3.48
N VAL A 45 3.45 1.56 -3.46
CA VAL A 45 3.37 2.76 -2.60
C VAL A 45 2.33 3.73 -3.12
N VAL A 46 2.27 3.98 -4.44
CA VAL A 46 1.27 4.84 -5.07
C VAL A 46 -0.13 4.27 -4.90
N GLU A 47 -0.33 2.98 -5.16
CA GLU A 47 -1.62 2.29 -4.94
C GLU A 47 -2.08 2.44 -3.50
N ARG A 48 -1.18 2.21 -2.53
CA ARG A 48 -1.50 2.39 -1.12
C ARG A 48 -1.87 3.84 -0.81
N GLN A 49 -1.13 4.82 -1.32
CA GLN A 49 -1.45 6.23 -1.09
C GLN A 49 -2.79 6.63 -1.72
N GLY A 50 -3.12 6.13 -2.92
CA GLY A 50 -4.42 6.31 -3.56
C GLY A 50 -5.54 5.77 -2.68
N PHE A 51 -5.42 4.50 -2.26
CA PHE A 51 -6.33 3.88 -1.31
C PHE A 51 -6.54 4.72 -0.04
N GLU A 52 -5.43 5.15 0.60
CA GLU A 52 -5.49 5.92 1.84
C GLU A 52 -6.19 7.29 1.62
N ARG A 53 -5.97 7.93 0.48
CA ARG A 53 -6.61 9.21 0.10
C ARG A 53 -8.08 9.05 -0.23
N ASP A 54 -8.46 8.01 -0.95
CA ASP A 54 -9.86 7.73 -1.30
C ASP A 54 -10.67 7.39 -0.06
N ALA A 55 -10.07 6.61 0.86
CA ALA A 55 -10.65 6.33 2.17
C ALA A 55 -10.85 7.61 3.01
N ALA A 56 -9.84 8.49 3.05
CA ALA A 56 -9.94 9.77 3.73
C ALA A 56 -11.06 10.64 3.13
N ARG A 57 -11.15 10.70 1.80
CA ARG A 57 -12.19 11.46 1.09
C ARG A 57 -13.60 10.97 1.42
N LEU A 58 -13.81 9.66 1.48
CA LEU A 58 -15.11 9.10 1.85
C LEU A 58 -15.45 9.39 3.31
N TYR A 59 -14.47 9.29 4.20
CA TYR A 59 -14.66 9.69 5.59
C TYR A 59 -15.05 11.16 5.72
N ASP A 60 -14.33 12.08 5.05
CA ASP A 60 -14.61 13.53 5.09
C ASP A 60 -16.01 13.87 4.56
N GLN A 61 -16.53 13.10 3.58
CA GLN A 61 -17.90 13.21 3.09
C GLN A 61 -18.99 12.82 4.11
N GLY A 62 -18.63 12.30 5.29
CA GLY A 62 -19.60 11.93 6.34
C GLY A 62 -19.80 10.44 6.50
N TRP A 63 -19.06 9.62 5.77
CA TRP A 63 -19.21 8.18 5.88
C TRP A 63 -18.66 7.68 7.21
N PRO A 64 -19.40 6.85 7.94
CA PRO A 64 -18.87 6.25 9.16
C PRO A 64 -17.73 5.30 8.81
N ILE A 65 -16.69 5.25 9.65
CA ILE A 65 -15.46 4.45 9.44
C ILE A 65 -15.78 2.99 9.09
N ARG A 66 -16.83 2.41 9.68
CA ARG A 66 -17.28 1.04 9.38
C ARG A 66 -17.74 0.87 7.93
N ARG A 67 -18.47 1.85 7.38
CA ARG A 67 -18.94 1.83 5.99
C ARG A 67 -17.77 2.01 5.03
N VAL A 68 -16.84 2.92 5.33
CA VAL A 68 -15.60 3.07 4.57
C VAL A 68 -14.80 1.76 4.59
N ALA A 69 -14.65 1.13 5.76
CA ALA A 69 -13.95 -0.15 5.86
C ALA A 69 -14.59 -1.25 4.98
N GLN A 70 -15.93 -1.33 4.98
CA GLN A 70 -16.68 -2.26 4.13
C GLN A 70 -16.50 -1.97 2.63
N GLU A 71 -16.56 -0.70 2.22
CA GLU A 71 -16.37 -0.27 0.83
C GLU A 71 -15.04 -0.78 0.26
N PHE A 72 -13.99 -0.69 1.07
CA PHE A 72 -12.65 -1.11 0.69
C PHE A 72 -12.34 -2.58 1.00
N GLY A 73 -13.29 -3.34 1.54
CA GLY A 73 -13.10 -4.74 1.93
C GLY A 73 -12.03 -4.96 3.01
N VAL A 74 -11.76 -3.95 3.85
CA VAL A 74 -10.74 -4.02 4.91
C VAL A 74 -11.37 -4.04 6.29
N SER A 75 -10.61 -4.51 7.28
CA SER A 75 -11.08 -4.50 8.66
C SER A 75 -11.24 -3.07 9.19
N TYR A 76 -12.22 -2.87 10.08
CA TYR A 76 -12.43 -1.60 10.79
C TYR A 76 -11.15 -1.09 11.46
N GLY A 77 -10.39 -1.97 12.10
CA GLY A 77 -9.15 -1.61 12.80
C GLY A 77 -8.05 -1.10 11.85
N LEU A 78 -7.92 -1.71 10.67
CA LEU A 78 -7.00 -1.26 9.63
C LEU A 78 -7.45 0.10 9.07
N MET A 79 -8.73 0.22 8.71
CA MET A 79 -9.29 1.48 8.20
C MET A 79 -9.13 2.61 9.21
N ARG A 80 -9.42 2.36 10.49
CA ARG A 80 -9.21 3.35 11.57
C ARG A 80 -7.74 3.77 11.70
N ARG A 81 -6.78 2.86 11.50
CA ARG A 81 -5.35 3.18 11.53
C ARG A 81 -4.94 4.03 10.33
N ILE A 82 -5.43 3.68 9.14
CA ILE A 82 -5.21 4.43 7.90
C ILE A 82 -5.77 5.84 8.02
N LEU A 83 -7.04 5.94 8.42
CA LEU A 83 -7.68 7.23 8.66
C LEU A 83 -6.96 8.01 9.75
N ARG A 84 -6.46 7.42 10.84
CA ARG A 84 -5.66 8.20 11.81
C ARG A 84 -4.35 8.77 11.25
N LYS A 85 -3.71 8.05 10.33
CA LYS A 85 -2.46 8.49 9.69
C LYS A 85 -2.71 9.65 8.71
N GLN A 86 -3.89 9.68 8.07
CA GLN A 86 -4.30 10.71 7.12
C GLN A 86 -5.08 11.87 7.78
N ALA A 87 -5.97 11.56 8.72
CA ALA A 87 -6.82 12.47 9.52
C ALA A 87 -6.08 13.16 10.67
N ALA A 88 -4.74 13.22 10.60
CA ALA A 88 -3.98 14.31 11.18
C ALA A 88 -4.11 15.62 10.36
N LEU A 89 -5.16 15.75 9.54
CA LEU A 89 -5.70 17.00 8.99
C LEU A 89 -7.18 17.12 9.42
N ARG A 90 -7.44 17.43 10.70
CA ARG A 90 -7.64 18.78 11.29
C ARG A 90 -9.06 19.35 11.35
N ASP A 91 -10.07 18.93 10.59
CA ASP A 91 -11.29 19.79 10.51
C ASP A 91 -12.59 19.25 11.11
N ARG A 92 -12.75 17.92 11.32
CA ARG A 92 -14.04 17.42 11.84
C ARG A 92 -14.21 17.40 13.35
N GLY A 93 -13.19 17.79 14.11
CA GLY A 93 -13.29 18.00 15.55
C GLY A 93 -13.96 19.33 15.95
N GLY A 94 -14.29 20.19 14.98
CA GLY A 94 -14.75 21.56 15.21
C GLY A 94 -16.23 21.87 14.95
N LYS A 95 -17.06 20.91 14.53
CA LYS A 95 -18.53 21.13 14.43
C LYS A 95 -19.28 20.42 15.55
N ALA A 96 -19.14 20.99 16.74
CA ALA A 96 -20.10 20.85 17.81
C ALA A 96 -20.30 22.23 18.46
N ARG A 97 -21.14 23.07 17.86
CA ARG A 97 -22.18 23.85 18.56
C ARG A 97 -23.11 24.53 17.56
#